data_AF-A0A7X6YUL0-F1
#
_entry.id   AF-A0A7X6YUL0-F1
#
_cell.length_a   1.000
_cell.length_b   1.000
_cell.length_c   1.000
_cell.angle_alpha   90.00
_cell.angle_beta   90.00
_cell.angle_gamma   90.00
#
_symmetry.space_group_name_H-M   'P 1'
#
loop_
_entity.id
_entity.type
_entity.pdbx_description
1 polymer ?
#
loop_
_entity_poly.entity_id
_entity_poly.type
_entity_poly.pdbx_seq_one_letter_code
_entity_poly.pdbx_strand_id
1 'polypeptide(L)'
;MPKVVQGQIYKVSIDYKLISIKRKNRLEFYYLSPRFVREFRKYLDSGLFVRFISDNKRFRIKHHLASRVIAFEKIVGNRYHRKINYFDQNIAKQTILESIDKYDYRLFLDLELTLQHAIGVKEEIIQIGAILVDRNNNIIWEYNEFLKPTKIEQVSKRTLKFLKISADSINNGISYRTFYEDMKEIISKYHPCIIIWGESDKYALVNSYNINNVAPIFQDDDFINMQEVFKRYFNFNYELGLFTCAKLLNIECGKQKHDAYEDALITREVFIKFYQMAKGELELDFMSALKSLGVNC
;
A
#
# COMPACT_ATOMS: atom_id res chain seq x y z
N MET A 1 -24.96 -3.69 5.25
CA MET A 1 -23.80 -4.59 5.21
C MET A 1 -23.48 -4.90 3.77
N PRO A 2 -22.25 -4.65 3.31
CA PRO A 2 -21.82 -4.96 1.95
C PRO A 2 -22.32 -6.33 1.49
N LYS A 3 -22.76 -6.41 0.24
CA LYS A 3 -23.42 -7.59 -0.30
C LYS A 3 -22.49 -8.29 -1.28
N VAL A 4 -22.35 -9.60 -1.12
CA VAL A 4 -21.72 -10.45 -2.14
C VAL A 4 -22.69 -10.60 -3.32
N VAL A 5 -22.25 -10.17 -4.49
CA VAL A 5 -22.97 -10.28 -5.76
C VAL A 5 -22.23 -11.24 -6.65
N GLN A 6 -22.96 -12.25 -7.12
CA GLN A 6 -22.49 -13.17 -8.15
C GLN A 6 -23.53 -13.30 -9.26
N GLY A 7 -23.04 -13.50 -10.48
CA GLY A 7 -23.87 -13.74 -11.66
C GLY A 7 -23.14 -13.42 -12.97
N GLN A 8 -23.85 -13.62 -14.07
CA GLN A 8 -23.36 -13.30 -15.40
C GLN A 8 -23.62 -11.82 -15.73
N ILE A 9 -22.62 -11.14 -16.29
CA ILE A 9 -22.76 -9.78 -16.82
C ILE A 9 -23.72 -9.83 -18.00
N TYR A 10 -24.82 -9.10 -17.90
CA TYR A 10 -25.81 -8.98 -18.96
C TYR A 10 -25.43 -7.89 -19.96
N LYS A 11 -25.11 -6.70 -19.46
CA LYS A 11 -24.64 -5.55 -20.27
C LYS A 11 -23.55 -4.79 -19.53
N VAL A 12 -22.62 -4.26 -20.31
CA VAL A 12 -21.60 -3.29 -19.90
C VAL A 12 -21.90 -1.97 -20.62
N SER A 13 -21.82 -0.84 -19.93
CA SER A 13 -21.97 0.47 -20.58
C SER A 13 -20.77 0.80 -21.46
N ILE A 14 -20.95 1.67 -22.45
CA ILE A 14 -19.90 2.08 -23.40
C ILE A 14 -18.65 2.65 -22.71
N ASP A 15 -18.84 3.37 -21.60
CA ASP A 15 -17.76 3.91 -20.78
C ASP A 15 -17.22 2.93 -19.72
N TYR A 16 -17.69 1.68 -19.74
CA TYR A 16 -17.36 0.60 -18.80
C TYR A 16 -17.67 0.91 -17.33
N LYS A 17 -18.28 2.05 -17.03
CA LYS A 17 -18.60 2.48 -15.66
C LYS A 17 -19.80 1.75 -15.05
N LEU A 18 -20.60 1.06 -15.86
CA LEU A 18 -21.75 0.31 -15.38
C LEU A 18 -21.73 -1.11 -15.94
N ILE A 19 -21.90 -2.07 -15.05
CA ILE A 19 -22.26 -3.45 -15.40
C ILE A 19 -23.66 -3.74 -14.89
N SER A 20 -24.38 -4.62 -15.57
CA SER A 20 -25.67 -5.12 -15.10
C SER A 20 -25.64 -6.62 -14.92
N ILE A 21 -26.22 -7.10 -13.83
CA ILE A 21 -26.39 -8.52 -13.54
C ILE A 21 -27.88 -8.84 -13.62
N LYS A 22 -28.25 -9.85 -14.42
CA LYS A 22 -29.64 -10.32 -14.50
C LYS A 22 -29.95 -11.20 -13.30
N ARG A 23 -30.90 -10.79 -12.46
CA ARG A 23 -31.44 -11.61 -11.37
C ARG A 23 -32.94 -11.80 -11.54
N LYS A 24 -33.37 -13.05 -11.73
CA LYS A 24 -34.77 -13.40 -12.03
C LYS A 24 -35.28 -12.52 -13.19
N ASN A 25 -36.25 -11.65 -12.92
CA ASN A 25 -36.89 -10.77 -13.90
C ASN A 25 -36.42 -9.30 -13.84
N ARG A 26 -35.31 -8.98 -13.16
CA ARG A 26 -34.80 -7.60 -13.06
C ARG A 26 -33.32 -7.51 -13.40
N LEU A 27 -32.93 -6.37 -13.98
CA LEU A 27 -31.53 -5.98 -14.14
C LEU A 27 -31.11 -5.14 -12.94
N GLU A 28 -30.09 -5.62 -12.24
CA GLU A 28 -29.43 -4.85 -11.18
C GLU A 28 -28.18 -4.20 -11.77
N PHE A 29 -27.99 -2.91 -11.53
CA PHE A 29 -26.87 -2.14 -12.07
C PHE A 29 -25.82 -1.89 -10.98
N TYR A 30 -24.55 -1.97 -11.38
CA TYR A 30 -23.42 -1.81 -10.49
C TYR A 30 -22.39 -0.87 -11.11
N TYR A 31 -21.97 0.13 -10.34
CA TYR A 31 -21.01 1.14 -10.77
C TYR A 31 -19.57 0.69 -10.52
N LEU A 32 -18.74 0.81 -11.55
CA LEU A 32 -17.31 0.57 -11.50
C LEU A 32 -16.56 1.90 -11.38
N SER A 33 -15.67 1.98 -10.38
CA SER A 33 -14.76 3.12 -10.23
C SER A 33 -13.80 3.22 -11.42
N PRO A 34 -13.21 4.39 -11.70
CA PRO A 34 -12.23 4.55 -12.78
C PRO A 34 -11.06 3.57 -12.70
N ARG A 35 -10.65 3.13 -11.49
CA ARG A 35 -9.65 2.07 -11.31
C ARG A 35 -10.12 0.75 -11.91
N PHE A 36 -11.30 0.25 -11.50
CA PHE A 36 -11.81 -1.02 -12.03
C PHE A 36 -12.02 -0.97 -13.54
N VAL A 37 -12.42 0.19 -14.06
CA VAL A 37 -12.45 0.40 -15.52
C VAL A 37 -11.04 0.26 -16.11
N ARG A 38 -10.04 0.96 -15.59
CA ARG A 38 -8.66 0.86 -16.10
C ARG A 38 -8.11 -0.56 -16.02
N GLU A 39 -8.38 -1.26 -14.92
CA GLU A 39 -7.88 -2.60 -14.61
C GLU A 39 -8.57 -3.67 -15.46
N PHE A 40 -9.90 -3.62 -15.58
CA PHE A 40 -10.70 -4.71 -16.14
C PHE A 40 -11.38 -4.40 -17.47
N ARG A 41 -11.31 -3.18 -18.03
CA ARG A 41 -12.02 -2.83 -19.29
C ARG A 41 -11.72 -3.78 -20.45
N LYS A 42 -10.49 -4.30 -20.53
CA LYS A 42 -10.05 -5.20 -21.61
C LYS A 42 -10.69 -6.58 -21.52
N TYR A 43 -11.26 -6.90 -20.36
CA TYR A 43 -11.80 -8.20 -20.01
C TYR A 43 -13.26 -8.11 -19.57
N LEU A 44 -13.91 -6.94 -19.64
CA LEU A 44 -15.27 -6.73 -19.15
C LEU A 44 -16.25 -6.71 -20.32
N ASP A 45 -16.84 -7.87 -20.59
CA ASP A 45 -17.85 -8.05 -21.63
C ASP A 45 -19.12 -8.72 -21.08
N SER A 46 -20.20 -8.63 -21.86
CA SER A 46 -21.40 -9.42 -21.60
C SER A 46 -21.10 -10.92 -21.68
N GLY A 47 -21.78 -11.70 -20.87
CA GLY A 47 -21.62 -13.15 -20.81
C GLY A 47 -20.56 -13.65 -19.82
N LEU A 48 -19.76 -12.76 -19.21
CA LEU A 48 -18.78 -13.16 -18.21
C LEU A 48 -19.43 -13.40 -16.84
N PHE A 49 -18.96 -14.41 -16.12
CA PHE A 49 -19.34 -14.64 -14.74
C PHE A 49 -18.46 -13.81 -13.81
N VAL A 50 -19.08 -13.07 -12.91
CA VAL A 50 -18.39 -12.26 -11.91
C VAL A 50 -18.87 -12.57 -10.51
N ARG A 51 -17.96 -12.45 -9.55
CA ARG A 51 -18.25 -12.40 -8.12
C ARG A 51 -17.55 -11.17 -7.53
N PHE A 52 -18.28 -10.33 -6.82
CA PHE A 52 -17.77 -9.08 -6.26
C PHE A 52 -18.58 -8.65 -5.03
N ILE A 53 -18.00 -7.78 -4.21
CA ILE A 53 -18.64 -7.14 -3.06
C ILE A 53 -19.18 -5.78 -3.52
N SER A 54 -20.45 -5.51 -3.23
CA SER A 54 -21.08 -4.22 -3.48
C SER A 54 -21.48 -3.50 -2.21
N ASP A 55 -21.54 -2.19 -2.30
CA ASP A 55 -22.25 -1.31 -1.37
C ASP A 55 -23.76 -1.69 -1.31
N ASN A 56 -24.41 -1.37 -0.20
CA ASN A 56 -25.85 -1.48 -0.02
C ASN A 56 -26.61 -0.23 -0.43
N LYS A 57 -25.98 0.94 -0.33
CA LYS A 57 -26.54 2.19 -0.81
C LYS A 57 -26.63 2.11 -2.33
N ARG A 58 -27.69 2.76 -2.82
CA ARG A 58 -27.93 2.92 -4.23
C ARG A 58 -27.92 4.40 -4.51
N PHE A 59 -27.30 4.76 -5.62
CA PHE A 59 -27.27 6.13 -6.09
C PHE A 59 -27.65 6.15 -7.58
N ARG A 60 -28.16 7.30 -8.00
CA ARG A 60 -28.55 7.49 -9.40
C ARG A 60 -27.31 7.85 -10.20
N ILE A 61 -27.10 7.13 -11.29
CA ILE A 61 -26.03 7.40 -12.25
C ILE A 61 -26.59 7.20 -13.66
N LYS A 62 -26.52 8.26 -14.47
CA LYS A 62 -27.25 8.36 -15.74
C LYS A 62 -28.75 8.05 -15.50
N HIS A 63 -29.31 7.08 -16.22
CA HIS A 63 -30.72 6.66 -16.10
C HIS A 63 -30.91 5.42 -15.22
N HIS A 64 -29.88 5.01 -14.47
CA HIS A 64 -29.91 3.78 -13.67
C HIS A 64 -29.72 4.07 -12.17
N LEU A 65 -30.38 3.27 -11.36
CA LEU A 65 -30.12 3.18 -9.93
C LEU A 65 -29.10 2.06 -9.71
N ALA A 66 -27.90 2.41 -9.26
CA ALA A 66 -26.77 1.48 -9.14
C ALA A 66 -26.18 1.44 -7.73
N SER A 67 -25.63 0.29 -7.36
CA SER A 67 -24.78 0.13 -6.18
C SER A 67 -23.32 0.20 -6.59
N ARG A 68 -22.44 0.74 -5.73
CA ARG A 68 -21.00 0.79 -6.01
C ARG A 68 -20.37 -0.59 -5.87
N VAL A 69 -19.52 -0.99 -6.81
CA VAL A 69 -18.64 -2.15 -6.62
C VAL A 69 -17.48 -1.73 -5.72
N ILE A 70 -17.27 -2.48 -4.64
CA ILE A 70 -16.22 -2.23 -3.65
C ILE A 70 -14.98 -3.05 -4.00
N ALA A 71 -15.15 -4.34 -4.29
CA ALA A 71 -14.08 -5.29 -4.56
C ALA A 71 -14.53 -6.40 -5.51
N PHE A 72 -13.71 -6.81 -6.47
CA PHE A 72 -13.93 -8.03 -7.25
C PHE A 72 -13.25 -9.22 -6.57
N GLU A 73 -13.94 -10.36 -6.52
CA GLU A 73 -13.32 -11.62 -6.07
C GLU A 73 -12.91 -12.47 -7.28
N LYS A 74 -13.73 -12.47 -8.33
CA LYS A 74 -13.54 -13.34 -9.49
C LYS A 74 -14.16 -12.77 -10.77
N ILE A 75 -13.44 -12.86 -11.88
CA ILE A 75 -13.94 -12.56 -13.23
C ILE A 75 -13.55 -13.72 -14.15
N VAL A 76 -14.55 -14.42 -14.69
CA VAL A 76 -14.37 -15.65 -15.48
C VAL A 76 -15.18 -15.57 -16.75
N GLY A 77 -14.61 -16.01 -17.86
CA GLY A 77 -15.32 -16.21 -19.11
C GLY A 77 -15.08 -17.59 -19.69
N ASN A 78 -15.86 -17.90 -20.72
CA ASN A 78 -15.57 -19.01 -21.62
C ASN A 78 -15.19 -18.42 -22.97
N ARG A 79 -14.03 -18.78 -23.50
CA ARG A 79 -13.63 -18.45 -24.88
C ARG A 79 -13.22 -19.75 -25.55
N TYR A 80 -13.85 -20.06 -26.69
CA TYR A 80 -13.61 -21.31 -27.44
C TYR A 80 -13.72 -22.59 -26.58
N HIS A 81 -14.77 -22.69 -25.75
CA HIS A 81 -15.00 -23.81 -24.82
C HIS A 81 -13.91 -24.03 -23.75
N ARG A 82 -12.94 -23.13 -23.63
CA ARG A 82 -11.98 -23.09 -22.52
C ARG A 82 -12.40 -22.05 -21.48
N LYS A 83 -12.37 -22.44 -20.21
CA LYS A 83 -12.57 -21.53 -19.08
C LYS A 83 -11.34 -20.62 -18.95
N ILE A 84 -11.54 -19.31 -19.04
CA ILE A 84 -10.50 -18.30 -18.86
C ILE A 84 -10.78 -17.56 -17.56
N ASN A 85 -9.82 -17.57 -16.64
CA ASN A 85 -9.86 -16.76 -15.42
C ASN A 85 -9.19 -15.41 -15.73
N TYR A 86 -9.97 -14.34 -15.89
CA TYR A 86 -9.44 -13.00 -16.13
C TYR A 86 -8.93 -12.34 -14.86
N PHE A 87 -9.52 -12.68 -13.71
CA PHE A 87 -9.04 -12.29 -12.39
C PHE A 87 -9.47 -13.33 -11.36
N ASP A 88 -8.54 -13.72 -10.49
CA ASP A 88 -8.79 -14.55 -9.32
C ASP A 88 -7.99 -14.00 -8.15
N GLN A 89 -8.71 -13.55 -7.11
CA GLN A 89 -8.09 -12.96 -5.94
C GLN A 89 -7.13 -13.94 -5.25
N ASN A 90 -7.40 -15.25 -5.27
CA ASN A 90 -6.51 -16.23 -4.64
C ASN A 90 -5.18 -16.36 -5.38
N ILE A 91 -5.18 -16.26 -6.71
CA ILE A 91 -3.94 -16.25 -7.50
C ILE A 91 -3.14 -14.98 -7.18
N ALA A 92 -3.79 -13.82 -7.13
CA ALA A 92 -3.12 -12.56 -6.78
C ALA A 92 -2.49 -12.61 -5.38
N LYS A 93 -3.18 -13.22 -4.41
CA LYS A 93 -2.65 -13.44 -3.05
C LYS A 93 -1.41 -14.33 -3.06
N GLN A 94 -1.46 -15.43 -3.79
CA GLN A 94 -0.34 -16.37 -3.91
C GLN A 94 0.90 -15.72 -4.54
N THR A 95 0.72 -14.96 -5.63
CA THR A 95 1.82 -14.24 -6.28
C THR A 95 2.47 -13.20 -5.36
N ILE A 96 1.69 -12.52 -4.51
CA ILE A 96 2.24 -11.59 -3.52
C ILE A 96 3.11 -12.34 -2.50
N LEU A 97 2.64 -13.47 -1.96
CA LEU A 97 3.43 -14.28 -1.03
C LEU A 97 4.72 -14.77 -1.66
N GLU A 98 4.67 -15.29 -2.89
CA GLU A 98 5.86 -15.73 -3.63
C GLU A 98 6.89 -14.61 -3.82
N SER A 99 6.43 -13.38 -4.08
CA SER A 99 7.31 -12.21 -4.24
C SER A 99 8.03 -11.82 -2.94
N ILE A 100 7.43 -12.12 -1.79
CA ILE A 100 7.99 -11.86 -0.46
C ILE A 100 8.86 -13.02 0.01
N ASP A 101 8.42 -14.27 -0.23
CA ASP A 101 9.03 -15.48 0.30
C ASP A 101 10.35 -15.86 -0.38
N LYS A 102 10.67 -15.24 -1.51
CA LYS A 102 11.99 -15.38 -2.16
C LYS A 102 13.13 -14.73 -1.37
N TYR A 103 12.83 -13.84 -0.41
CA TYR A 103 13.83 -13.16 0.41
C TYR A 103 13.92 -13.80 1.80
N ASP A 104 15.14 -14.04 2.28
CA ASP A 104 15.40 -14.51 3.63
C ASP A 104 15.42 -13.39 4.67
N TYR A 105 15.57 -12.14 4.22
CA TYR A 105 15.61 -10.94 5.07
C TYR A 105 14.64 -9.88 4.56
N ARG A 106 14.08 -9.11 5.49
CA ARG A 106 13.16 -8.00 5.20
C ARG A 106 13.60 -6.77 5.97
N LEU A 107 13.66 -5.64 5.28
CA LEU A 107 14.03 -4.34 5.83
C LEU A 107 12.81 -3.42 5.80
N PHE A 108 12.21 -3.16 6.95
CA PHE A 108 11.13 -2.17 7.05
C PHE A 108 11.76 -0.78 7.11
N LEU A 109 11.33 0.13 6.25
CA LEU A 109 11.94 1.45 6.09
C LEU A 109 10.86 2.53 6.07
N ASP A 110 11.11 3.60 6.83
CA ASP A 110 10.36 4.84 6.79
C ASP A 110 11.35 6.03 6.90
N LEU A 111 11.05 7.12 6.21
CA LEU A 111 11.92 8.30 6.13
C LEU A 111 11.12 9.57 6.39
N GLU A 112 11.64 10.42 7.27
CA GLU A 112 11.11 11.77 7.44
C GLU A 112 11.99 12.79 6.72
N LEU A 113 11.32 13.76 6.07
CA LEU A 113 11.93 14.71 5.15
C LEU A 113 11.77 16.15 5.62
N THR A 114 12.67 17.01 5.17
CA THR A 114 12.47 18.46 5.30
C THR A 114 11.25 18.91 4.51
N LEU A 115 10.36 19.69 5.13
CA LEU A 115 9.22 20.30 4.45
C LEU A 115 9.63 21.65 3.84
N GLN A 116 9.81 21.67 2.51
CA GLN A 116 10.23 22.86 1.77
C GLN A 116 9.05 23.61 1.14
N HIS A 117 9.12 24.93 1.15
CA HIS A 117 8.11 25.82 0.54
C HIS A 117 8.53 26.36 -0.83
N ALA A 118 9.83 26.43 -1.09
CA ALA A 118 10.36 27.05 -2.29
C ALA A 118 10.34 26.07 -3.47
N ILE A 119 9.75 26.52 -4.57
CA ILE A 119 9.70 25.77 -5.83
C ILE A 119 11.14 25.47 -6.27
N GLY A 120 11.46 24.20 -6.50
CA GLY A 120 12.78 23.76 -6.97
C GLY A 120 13.77 23.38 -5.86
N VAL A 121 13.44 23.58 -4.58
CA VAL A 121 14.26 23.05 -3.48
C VAL A 121 13.87 21.60 -3.23
N LYS A 122 14.84 20.70 -3.34
CA LYS A 122 14.64 19.28 -3.07
C LYS A 122 14.58 19.04 -1.57
N GLU A 123 13.69 18.15 -1.16
CA GLU A 123 13.57 17.70 0.23
C GLU A 123 14.75 16.77 0.57
N GLU A 124 15.32 16.94 1.76
CA GLU A 124 16.41 16.10 2.28
C GLU A 124 15.89 15.21 3.40
N ILE A 125 16.42 13.98 3.50
CA ILE A 125 16.16 13.04 4.59
C ILE A 125 16.76 13.61 5.87
N ILE A 126 15.97 13.62 6.94
CA ILE A 126 16.37 14.14 8.26
C ILE A 126 16.13 13.17 9.41
N GLN A 127 15.34 12.12 9.20
CA GLN A 127 15.26 10.98 10.09
C GLN A 127 15.08 9.71 9.28
N ILE A 128 15.66 8.61 9.75
CA ILE A 128 15.42 7.28 9.24
C ILE A 128 14.99 6.36 10.38
N GLY A 129 13.98 5.56 10.10
CA GLY A 129 13.66 4.35 10.85
C GLY A 129 13.83 3.15 9.95
N ALA A 130 14.71 2.22 10.35
CA ALA A 130 14.87 0.97 9.63
C ALA A 130 14.98 -0.23 10.58
N ILE A 131 14.33 -1.34 10.21
CA ILE A 131 14.32 -2.58 10.99
C ILE A 131 14.55 -3.75 10.05
N LEU A 132 15.70 -4.39 10.18
CA LEU A 132 16.02 -5.62 9.48
C LEU A 132 15.58 -6.82 10.32
N VAL A 133 14.84 -7.72 9.69
CA VAL A 133 14.44 -8.99 10.29
C VAL A 133 14.82 -10.18 9.42
N ASP A 134 14.95 -11.35 10.05
CA ASP A 134 15.02 -12.63 9.35
C ASP A 134 13.64 -13.10 8.86
N ARG A 135 13.62 -14.24 8.18
CA ARG A 135 12.41 -14.89 7.67
C ARG A 135 11.38 -15.25 8.75
N ASN A 136 11.82 -15.41 10.00
CA ASN A 136 11.00 -15.71 11.17
C ASN A 136 10.55 -14.42 11.91
N ASN A 137 10.85 -13.25 11.36
CA ASN A 137 10.59 -11.93 11.92
C ASN A 137 11.40 -11.58 13.19
N ASN A 138 12.50 -12.28 13.45
CA ASN A 138 13.45 -11.90 14.51
C ASN A 138 14.24 -10.67 14.06
N ILE A 139 14.37 -9.67 14.92
CA ILE A 139 15.13 -8.45 14.65
C ILE A 139 16.62 -8.76 14.65
N ILE A 140 17.30 -8.36 13.58
CA ILE A 140 18.75 -8.52 13.39
C ILE A 140 19.47 -7.18 13.55
N TRP A 141 18.83 -6.12 13.06
CA TRP A 141 19.42 -4.78 13.05
C TRP A 141 18.32 -3.74 13.11
N GLU A 142 18.54 -2.71 13.91
CA GLU A 142 17.67 -1.56 14.08
C GLU A 142 18.49 -0.30 13.81
N TYR A 143 17.85 0.68 13.19
CA TYR A 143 18.47 1.94 12.83
C TYR A 143 17.48 3.07 13.03
N ASN A 144 17.83 3.99 13.92
CA ASN A 144 17.01 5.15 14.26
C ASN A 144 17.94 6.35 14.41
N GLU A 145 18.12 7.07 13.33
CA GLU A 145 19.11 8.15 13.28
C GLU A 145 18.49 9.42 12.71
N PHE A 146 18.91 10.55 13.27
CA PHE A 146 18.69 11.85 12.64
C PHE A 146 19.83 12.13 11.67
N LEU A 147 19.51 12.72 10.53
CA LEU A 147 20.48 13.10 9.52
C LEU A 147 20.61 14.61 9.45
N LYS A 148 21.85 15.09 9.41
CA LYS A 148 22.13 16.49 9.11
C LYS A 148 22.02 16.72 7.58
N PRO A 149 21.12 17.61 7.11
CA PRO A 149 21.00 17.93 5.69
C PRO A 149 22.29 18.50 5.11
N THR A 150 22.47 18.36 3.80
CA THR A 150 23.67 18.80 3.08
C THR A 150 23.48 20.06 2.26
N LYS A 151 22.23 20.39 1.86
CA LYS A 151 21.89 21.58 1.07
C LYS A 151 21.16 22.63 1.89
N ILE A 152 20.60 22.24 3.03
CA ILE A 152 19.82 23.11 3.91
C ILE A 152 20.62 23.38 5.18
N GLU A 153 21.03 24.64 5.41
CA GLU A 153 21.76 25.02 6.62
C GLU A 153 20.90 24.93 7.88
N GLN A 154 19.62 25.31 7.79
CA GLN A 154 18.69 25.30 8.91
C GLN A 154 17.33 24.75 8.49
N VAL A 155 16.88 23.71 9.19
CA VAL A 155 15.55 23.12 8.98
C VAL A 155 14.46 24.11 9.41
N SER A 156 13.41 24.22 8.59
CA SER A 156 12.33 25.17 8.84
C SER A 156 11.56 24.86 10.14
N LYS A 157 11.10 25.91 10.85
CA LYS A 157 10.22 25.76 12.03
C LYS A 157 8.98 24.91 11.75
N ARG A 158 8.48 24.95 10.51
CA ARG A 158 7.35 24.12 10.05
C ARG A 158 7.70 22.64 10.12
N THR A 159 8.85 22.24 9.57
CA THR A 159 9.34 20.85 9.62
C THR A 159 9.49 20.40 11.06
N LEU A 160 10.20 21.16 11.89
CA LEU A 160 10.43 20.84 13.30
C LEU A 160 9.11 20.65 14.07
N LYS A 161 8.13 21.53 13.84
CA LYS A 161 6.82 21.43 14.49
C LYS A 161 6.00 20.24 14.00
N PHE A 162 6.08 19.92 12.70
CA PHE A 162 5.34 18.82 12.09
C PHE A 162 5.85 17.47 12.61
N LEU A 163 7.17 17.28 12.59
CA LEU A 163 7.85 16.07 13.07
C LEU A 163 8.03 16.03 14.60
N LYS A 164 7.77 17.15 15.28
CA LYS A 164 7.95 17.32 16.73
C LYS A 164 9.38 17.05 17.21
N ILE A 165 10.36 17.39 16.37
CA ILE A 165 11.78 17.24 16.65
C ILE A 165 12.45 18.58 16.93
N SER A 166 13.58 18.56 17.64
CA SER A 166 14.37 19.75 17.92
C SER A 166 15.37 20.05 16.80
N ALA A 167 15.76 21.32 16.65
CA ALA A 167 16.86 21.67 15.74
C ALA A 167 18.18 20.99 16.16
N ASP A 168 18.41 20.82 17.46
CA ASP A 168 19.60 20.17 17.99
C ASP A 168 19.67 18.69 17.62
N SER A 169 18.54 17.99 17.58
CA SER A 169 18.46 16.60 17.09
C SER A 169 18.99 16.47 15.67
N ILE A 170 18.64 17.41 14.79
CA ILE A 170 19.11 17.44 13.40
C ILE A 170 20.56 17.90 13.29
N ASN A 171 20.94 18.95 14.04
CA ASN A 171 22.29 19.52 14.00
C ASN A 171 23.36 18.53 14.50
N ASN A 172 22.99 17.68 15.46
CA ASN A 172 23.82 16.59 15.99
C ASN A 172 23.59 15.25 15.28
N GLY A 173 22.73 15.23 14.25
CA GLY A 173 22.47 14.05 13.45
C GLY A 173 23.72 13.61 12.68
N ILE A 174 23.74 12.34 12.29
CA ILE A 174 24.82 11.77 11.48
C ILE A 174 24.89 12.44 10.11
N SER A 175 26.06 12.34 9.48
CA SER A 175 26.19 12.79 8.10
C SER A 175 25.43 11.87 7.15
N TYR A 176 24.96 12.41 6.02
CA TYR A 176 24.38 11.57 4.96
C TYR A 176 25.34 10.46 4.50
N ARG A 177 26.66 10.74 4.48
CA ARG A 177 27.66 9.75 4.09
C ARG A 177 27.70 8.56 5.05
N THR A 178 27.60 8.81 6.35
CA THR A 178 27.51 7.75 7.38
C THR A 178 26.29 6.88 7.13
N PHE A 179 25.12 7.51 7.03
CA PHE A 179 23.87 6.83 6.67
C PHE A 179 24.00 5.98 5.40
N TYR A 180 24.61 6.52 4.34
CA TYR A 180 24.78 5.84 3.08
C TYR A 180 25.64 4.57 3.21
N GLU A 181 26.79 4.66 3.88
CA GLU A 181 27.69 3.51 4.05
C GLU A 181 27.08 2.45 4.97
N ASP A 182 26.40 2.85 6.05
CA ASP A 182 25.74 1.93 6.98
C ASP A 182 24.64 1.13 6.26
N MET A 183 23.79 1.82 5.48
CA MET A 183 22.76 1.15 4.67
C MET A 183 23.39 0.25 3.61
N LYS A 184 24.45 0.72 2.93
CA LYS A 184 25.13 -0.05 1.88
C LYS A 184 25.71 -1.35 2.43
N GLU A 185 26.28 -1.34 3.64
CA GLU A 185 26.75 -2.55 4.30
C GLU A 185 25.60 -3.53 4.55
N ILE A 186 24.49 -3.04 5.13
CA ILE A 186 23.31 -3.87 5.42
C ILE A 186 22.74 -4.51 4.15
N ILE A 187 22.62 -3.75 3.07
CA ILE A 187 22.10 -4.24 1.80
C ILE A 187 23.02 -5.28 1.19
N SER A 188 24.33 -4.98 1.13
CA SER A 188 25.32 -5.87 0.53
C SER A 188 25.47 -7.18 1.30
N LYS A 189 25.22 -7.15 2.62
CA LYS A 189 25.31 -8.32 3.48
C LYS A 189 24.07 -9.20 3.43
N TYR A 190 22.88 -8.60 3.50
CA TYR A 190 21.64 -9.34 3.71
C TYR A 190 20.73 -9.43 2.48
N HIS A 191 20.93 -8.60 1.46
CA HIS A 191 20.09 -8.53 0.25
C HIS A 191 18.58 -8.53 0.58
N PRO A 192 18.11 -7.66 1.48
CA PRO A 192 16.75 -7.75 1.99
C PRO A 192 15.71 -7.28 0.98
N CYS A 193 14.49 -7.79 1.11
CA CYS A 193 13.31 -7.10 0.57
C CYS A 193 13.08 -5.82 1.37
N ILE A 194 12.97 -4.67 0.72
CA ILE A 194 12.67 -3.40 1.40
C ILE A 194 11.17 -3.21 1.43
N ILE A 195 10.63 -3.01 2.61
CA ILE A 195 9.20 -2.88 2.84
C ILE A 195 8.93 -1.47 3.33
N ILE A 196 8.21 -0.70 2.52
CA ILE A 196 7.80 0.69 2.80
C ILE A 196 6.29 0.76 2.86
N TRP A 197 5.75 1.73 3.62
CA TRP A 197 4.29 1.91 3.65
C TRP A 197 3.76 2.48 2.32
N GLY A 198 4.41 3.52 1.78
CA GLY A 198 4.03 4.18 0.54
C GLY A 198 5.22 4.44 -0.37
N GLU A 199 4.98 4.87 -1.61
CA GLU A 199 6.06 5.12 -2.58
C GLU A 199 6.94 6.33 -2.24
N SER A 200 6.49 7.21 -1.33
CA SER A 200 7.23 8.41 -0.92
C SER A 200 8.66 8.10 -0.49
N ASP A 201 8.85 7.07 0.33
CA ASP A 201 10.14 6.70 0.90
C ASP A 201 11.12 6.25 -0.18
N LYS A 202 10.63 5.47 -1.16
CA LYS A 202 11.43 5.07 -2.34
C LYS A 202 11.88 6.30 -3.14
N TYR A 203 10.98 7.22 -3.45
CA TYR A 203 11.33 8.44 -4.19
C TYR A 203 12.30 9.32 -3.40
N ALA A 204 12.09 9.47 -2.10
CA ALA A 204 12.95 10.25 -1.22
C ALA A 204 14.37 9.69 -1.19
N LEU A 205 14.50 8.38 -1.05
CA LEU A 205 15.77 7.68 -1.04
C LEU A 205 16.50 7.80 -2.38
N VAL A 206 15.82 7.58 -3.51
CA VAL A 206 16.39 7.76 -4.86
C VAL A 206 16.82 9.22 -5.09
N ASN A 207 16.00 10.18 -4.67
CA ASN A 207 16.36 11.59 -4.76
C ASN A 207 17.58 11.94 -3.91
N SER A 208 17.71 11.32 -2.74
CA SER A 208 18.83 11.56 -1.83
C SER A 208 20.18 11.18 -2.46
N TYR A 209 20.23 10.14 -3.30
CA TYR A 209 21.45 9.77 -4.03
C TYR A 209 21.90 10.88 -4.98
N ASN A 210 20.95 11.49 -5.69
CA ASN A 210 21.21 12.58 -6.61
C ASN A 210 21.65 13.86 -5.89
N ILE A 211 21.06 14.16 -4.72
CA ILE A 211 21.41 15.34 -3.92
C ILE A 211 22.87 15.24 -3.42
N ASN A 212 23.29 14.03 -3.06
CA ASN A 212 24.56 13.75 -2.42
C ASN A 212 25.64 13.21 -3.38
N ASN A 213 25.33 13.08 -4.67
CA ASN A 213 26.23 12.59 -5.71
C ASN A 213 26.83 11.21 -5.39
N VAL A 214 26.00 10.27 -4.94
CA VAL A 214 26.38 8.87 -4.68
C VAL A 214 25.63 7.91 -5.60
N ALA A 215 26.20 6.73 -5.83
CA ALA A 215 25.53 5.70 -6.64
C ALA A 215 24.34 5.09 -5.88
N PRO A 216 23.23 4.75 -6.56
CA PRO A 216 22.14 4.01 -5.95
C PRO A 216 22.61 2.68 -5.34
N ILE A 217 22.10 2.35 -4.15
CA ILE A 217 22.42 1.10 -3.43
C ILE A 217 21.27 0.09 -3.45
N PHE A 218 20.12 0.45 -4.03
CA PHE A 218 18.98 -0.42 -4.22
C PHE A 218 18.53 -0.42 -5.68
N GLN A 219 17.84 -1.50 -6.08
CA GLN A 219 17.14 -1.62 -7.34
C GLN A 219 15.64 -1.41 -7.16
N ASP A 220 14.95 -1.07 -8.25
CA ASP A 220 13.50 -0.83 -8.19
C ASP A 220 12.70 -2.04 -7.70
N ASP A 221 13.15 -3.24 -8.07
CA ASP A 221 12.52 -4.53 -7.75
C ASP A 221 12.80 -5.01 -6.32
N ASP A 222 13.62 -4.29 -5.55
CA ASP A 222 13.88 -4.59 -4.14
C ASP A 222 12.76 -4.07 -3.22
N PHE A 223 11.91 -3.15 -3.71
CA PHE A 223 10.89 -2.49 -2.92
C PHE A 223 9.51 -3.15 -3.02
N ILE A 224 8.87 -3.31 -1.87
CA ILE A 224 7.46 -3.64 -1.73
C ILE A 224 6.72 -2.49 -1.04
N ASN A 225 5.76 -1.90 -1.76
CA ASN A 225 4.82 -0.92 -1.22
C ASN A 225 3.66 -1.64 -0.55
N MET A 226 3.62 -1.60 0.79
CA MET A 226 2.59 -2.30 1.57
C MET A 226 1.19 -1.73 1.38
N GLN A 227 1.04 -0.42 1.18
CA GLN A 227 -0.27 0.17 0.91
C GLN A 227 -0.89 -0.38 -0.38
N GLU A 228 -0.11 -0.54 -1.45
CA GLU A 228 -0.57 -1.13 -2.72
C GLU A 228 -0.80 -2.65 -2.57
N VAL A 229 0.06 -3.36 -1.83
CA VAL A 229 -0.15 -4.79 -1.50
C VAL A 229 -1.48 -4.99 -0.78
N PHE A 230 -1.75 -4.24 0.29
CA PHE A 230 -3.02 -4.30 1.02
C PHE A 230 -4.21 -4.03 0.11
N LYS A 231 -4.10 -2.98 -0.71
CA LYS A 231 -5.12 -2.55 -1.67
C LYS A 231 -5.43 -3.62 -2.70
N ARG A 232 -4.44 -4.36 -3.18
CA ARG A 232 -4.63 -5.52 -4.08
C ARG A 232 -5.18 -6.73 -3.34
N TYR A 233 -4.64 -7.03 -2.17
CA TYR A 233 -5.02 -8.20 -1.37
C TYR A 233 -6.50 -8.18 -0.99
N PHE A 234 -7.01 -7.04 -0.54
CA PHE A 234 -8.44 -6.85 -0.21
C PHE A 234 -9.27 -6.34 -1.39
N ASN A 235 -8.62 -6.07 -2.52
CA ASN A 235 -9.20 -5.51 -3.75
C ASN A 235 -10.12 -4.29 -3.51
N PHE A 236 -9.72 -3.38 -2.63
CA PHE A 236 -10.51 -2.19 -2.28
C PHE A 236 -9.95 -0.93 -2.96
N ASN A 237 -10.78 0.10 -3.11
CA ASN A 237 -10.48 1.27 -3.95
C ASN A 237 -9.77 2.43 -3.24
N TYR A 238 -9.47 2.30 -1.96
CA TYR A 238 -8.94 3.38 -1.14
C TYR A 238 -7.49 3.11 -0.76
N GLU A 239 -6.75 4.17 -0.48
CA GLU A 239 -5.43 4.08 0.17
C GLU A 239 -5.63 4.33 1.65
N LEU A 240 -5.25 3.36 2.48
CA LEU A 240 -5.29 3.52 3.93
C LEU A 240 -3.95 4.10 4.37
N GLY A 241 -3.98 5.10 5.25
CA GLY A 241 -2.78 5.50 5.99
C GLY A 241 -2.36 4.38 6.95
N LEU A 242 -1.06 4.34 7.29
CA LEU A 242 -0.44 3.31 8.12
C LEU A 242 -1.22 3.09 9.43
N PHE A 243 -1.48 4.17 10.18
CA PHE A 243 -2.18 4.12 11.47
C PHE A 243 -3.66 3.75 11.34
N THR A 244 -4.30 4.05 10.21
CA THR A 244 -5.67 3.59 9.95
C THR A 244 -5.67 2.08 9.72
N CYS A 245 -4.67 1.57 8.99
CA CYS A 245 -4.51 0.14 8.77
C CYS A 245 -4.13 -0.61 10.06
N ALA A 246 -3.22 -0.05 10.87
CA ALA A 246 -2.85 -0.60 12.16
C ALA A 246 -4.08 -0.78 13.07
N LYS A 247 -4.90 0.27 13.21
CA LYS A 247 -6.19 0.19 13.95
C LYS A 247 -7.14 -0.85 13.40
N LEU A 248 -7.23 -0.97 12.07
CA LEU A 248 -8.08 -1.95 11.40
C LEU A 248 -7.67 -3.38 11.76
N LEU A 249 -6.37 -3.60 11.95
CA LEU A 249 -5.77 -4.89 12.31
C LEU A 249 -5.67 -5.10 13.83
N ASN A 250 -6.30 -4.23 14.64
CA ASN A 250 -6.21 -4.23 16.10
C ASN A 250 -4.76 -4.19 16.62
N ILE A 251 -3.88 -3.50 15.90
CA ILE A 251 -2.53 -3.18 16.37
C ILE A 251 -2.64 -1.96 17.28
N GLU A 252 -2.12 -2.07 18.50
CA GLU A 252 -2.07 -0.95 19.43
C GLU A 252 -1.10 0.11 18.89
N CYS A 253 -1.67 1.22 18.41
CA CYS A 253 -0.91 2.38 17.96
C CYS A 253 -1.56 3.65 18.51
N GLY A 254 -0.72 4.60 18.93
CA GLY A 254 -1.17 5.92 19.37
C GLY A 254 -1.67 6.79 18.22
N LYS A 255 -1.60 8.11 18.41
CA LYS A 255 -1.65 9.05 17.29
C LYS A 255 -0.28 9.08 16.62
N GLN A 256 -0.26 9.11 15.29
CA GLN A 256 0.98 9.25 14.53
C GLN A 256 1.78 10.45 15.02
N LYS A 257 3.05 10.20 15.32
CA LYS A 257 3.97 11.22 15.80
C LYS A 257 4.86 11.78 14.69
N HIS A 258 4.87 11.13 13.52
CA HIS A 258 5.81 11.41 12.42
C HIS A 258 7.25 11.18 12.90
N ASP A 259 7.44 9.97 13.46
CA ASP A 259 8.73 9.46 13.89
C ASP A 259 9.02 8.24 13.01
N ALA A 260 10.08 8.33 12.22
CA ALA A 260 10.39 7.33 11.20
C ALA A 260 10.55 5.92 11.81
N TYR A 261 11.12 5.83 13.01
CA TYR A 261 11.34 4.55 13.67
C TYR A 261 10.05 3.91 14.19
N GLU A 262 9.18 4.70 14.83
CA GLU A 262 7.84 4.25 15.23
C GLU A 262 7.02 3.80 14.01
N ASP A 263 7.10 4.52 12.90
CA ASP A 263 6.35 4.22 11.68
C ASP A 263 6.91 2.96 10.97
N ALA A 264 8.23 2.73 10.99
CA ALA A 264 8.85 1.47 10.53
C ALA A 264 8.41 0.27 11.41
N LEU A 265 8.36 0.43 12.74
CA LEU A 265 7.87 -0.60 13.68
C LEU A 265 6.42 -0.96 13.40
N ILE A 266 5.56 0.04 13.21
CA ILE A 266 4.13 -0.18 12.91
C ILE A 266 3.97 -0.83 11.53
N THR A 267 4.77 -0.43 10.54
CA THR A 267 4.78 -1.07 9.22
C THR A 267 5.14 -2.56 9.32
N ARG A 268 6.12 -2.92 10.15
CA ARG A 268 6.47 -4.31 10.46
C ARG A 268 5.30 -5.07 11.08
N GLU A 269 4.63 -4.52 12.09
CA GLU A 269 3.48 -5.18 12.74
C GLU A 269 2.30 -5.37 11.77
N VAL A 270 2.02 -4.36 10.95
CA VAL A 270 1.00 -4.43 9.89
C VAL A 270 1.35 -5.52 8.88
N PHE A 271 2.62 -5.61 8.47
CA PHE A 271 3.10 -6.67 7.59
C PHE A 271 2.95 -8.07 8.21
N ILE A 272 3.27 -8.26 9.49
CA ILE A 272 3.14 -9.56 10.17
C ILE A 272 1.67 -10.02 10.14
N LYS A 273 0.73 -9.13 10.51
CA LYS A 273 -0.71 -9.43 10.45
C LYS A 273 -1.17 -9.73 9.02
N PHE A 274 -0.70 -8.94 8.05
CA PHE A 274 -0.95 -9.22 6.63
C PHE A 274 -0.50 -10.61 6.22
N TYR A 275 0.73 -10.97 6.57
CA TYR A 275 1.35 -12.21 6.16
C TYR A 275 0.63 -13.43 6.77
N GLN A 276 0.23 -13.34 8.04
CA GLN A 276 -0.63 -14.34 8.70
C GLN A 276 -1.98 -14.49 7.97
N MET A 277 -2.64 -13.38 7.60
CA MET A 277 -3.89 -13.44 6.83
C MET A 277 -3.68 -14.07 5.46
N ALA A 278 -2.59 -13.75 4.78
CA ALA A 278 -2.27 -14.27 3.47
C ALA A 278 -2.00 -15.79 3.50
N LYS A 279 -1.44 -16.31 4.60
CA LYS A 279 -1.29 -17.75 4.85
C LYS A 279 -2.56 -18.45 5.36
N GLY A 280 -3.63 -17.70 5.65
CA GLY A 280 -4.86 -18.25 6.22
C GLY A 280 -4.76 -18.57 7.72
N GLU A 281 -3.76 -18.02 8.41
CA GLU A 281 -3.53 -18.20 9.86
C GLU A 281 -4.31 -17.17 10.70
N LEU A 282 -4.76 -16.07 10.06
CA LEU A 282 -5.54 -15.01 10.67
C LEU A 282 -6.74 -14.66 9.79
N GLU A 283 -7.95 -14.68 10.37
CA GLU A 283 -9.16 -14.21 9.70
C GLU A 283 -9.47 -12.76 10.06
N LEU A 284 -9.89 -11.99 9.07
CA LEU A 284 -10.33 -10.61 9.23
C LEU A 284 -11.53 -10.35 8.34
N ASP A 285 -12.68 -9.99 8.95
CA ASP A 285 -13.77 -9.36 8.20
C ASP A 285 -13.41 -7.91 7.91
N PHE A 286 -12.64 -7.72 6.84
CA PHE A 286 -12.11 -6.43 6.42
C PHE A 286 -13.21 -5.38 6.21
N MET A 287 -14.38 -5.78 5.69
CA MET A 287 -15.47 -4.87 5.42
C MET A 287 -16.17 -4.42 6.70
N SER A 288 -16.34 -5.31 7.68
CA SER A 288 -16.86 -4.94 8.99
C SER A 288 -15.87 -4.05 9.75
N ALA A 289 -14.57 -4.35 9.67
CA ALA A 289 -13.51 -3.55 10.29
C ALA A 289 -13.39 -2.15 9.68
N LEU A 290 -13.51 -2.00 8.36
CA LEU A 290 -13.56 -0.67 7.72
C LEU A 290 -14.74 0.16 8.21
N LYS A 291 -15.90 -0.48 8.38
CA LYS A 291 -17.13 0.20 8.82
C LYS A 291 -17.04 0.67 10.27
N SER A 292 -16.47 -0.13 11.16
CA SER A 292 -16.30 0.25 12.58
C SER A 292 -15.39 1.47 12.75
N LEU A 293 -14.43 1.65 11.84
CA LEU A 293 -13.53 2.81 11.81
C LEU A 293 -14.14 4.06 11.14
N GLY A 294 -15.39 4.00 10.66
CA GLY A 294 -16.02 5.13 9.98
C GLY A 294 -15.39 5.50 8.62
N VAL A 295 -14.58 4.60 8.04
CA VAL A 295 -13.99 4.80 6.72
C VAL A 295 -15.08 4.60 5.66
N ASN A 296 -15.62 5.70 5.15
CA ASN A 296 -16.67 5.66 4.13
C ASN A 296 -16.08 5.24 2.76
N CYS A 297 -16.46 4.05 2.30
CA CYS A 297 -16.22 3.55 0.94
C CYS A 297 -17.28 4.02 -0.07
#